data_AF-A0A2P8FVY0-F1
#
_entry.id   AF-A0A2P8FVY0-F1
#
_cell.length_a   1.000
_cell.length_b   1.000
_cell.length_c   1.000
_cell.angle_alpha   90.00
_cell.angle_beta   90.00
_cell.angle_gamma   90.00
#
_symmetry.space_group_name_H-M   'P 1'
#
loop_
_entity.id
_entity.type
_entity.pdbx_description
1 polymer ?
#
loop_
_entity_poly.entity_id
_entity_poly.type
_entity_poly.pdbx_seq_one_letter_code
_entity_poly.pdbx_strand_id
1 'polypeptide(L)'
;MKNHILFTVFFAIACYSCSTSKTTVQQGDPPKDAIQIAIEDFAEKCKLYQEDSIFRIKVWNYNQHKDFLIVSILGLRRKIILEPEDTIGSMGKSENRFYERDGKLFLWRDNNYPINREALGAFQRYNLIEMDSLKMKYPEYSRDDSQKAAVYFFCKNNLAIYKRVITNRGVGYFNPPILKCSEN
;
A
#
# COMPACT_ATOMS: atom_id res chain seq x y z
N MET A 1 30.12 21.30 56.77
CA MET A 1 29.10 20.23 56.86
C MET A 1 28.64 19.91 55.45
N LYS A 2 28.72 18.63 55.05
CA LYS A 2 28.24 18.07 53.77
C LYS A 2 26.76 18.40 53.55
N ASN A 3 26.35 18.54 52.29
CA ASN A 3 25.08 18.10 51.68
C ASN A 3 25.22 18.34 50.15
N HIS A 4 25.61 17.35 49.35
CA HIS A 4 24.77 16.36 48.66
C HIS A 4 23.64 16.93 47.77
N ILE A 5 23.87 16.84 46.44
CA ILE A 5 22.99 16.26 45.41
C ILE A 5 21.60 16.91 45.21
N LEU A 6 21.36 17.50 44.02
CA LEU A 6 20.47 16.93 43.00
C LEU A 6 20.62 17.69 41.67
N PHE A 7 21.07 17.01 40.63
CA PHE A 7 21.18 17.51 39.26
C PHE A 7 19.86 17.18 38.55
N THR A 8 18.92 18.11 38.50
CA THR A 8 17.61 17.89 37.85
C THR A 8 17.67 18.33 36.40
N VAL A 9 17.98 17.38 35.52
CA VAL A 9 17.84 17.51 34.07
C VAL A 9 16.36 17.45 33.73
N PHE A 10 15.73 18.60 33.47
CA PHE A 10 14.37 18.66 32.91
C PHE A 10 14.48 18.61 31.38
N PHE A 11 14.66 17.41 30.84
CA PHE A 11 14.64 17.15 29.40
C PHE A 11 13.18 17.16 28.95
N ALA A 12 12.68 18.33 28.54
CA ALA A 12 11.36 18.49 27.97
C ALA A 12 11.34 17.91 26.54
N ILE A 13 11.28 16.58 26.44
CA ILE A 13 10.84 15.90 25.21
C ILE A 13 9.33 16.08 25.17
N ALA A 14 8.88 17.17 24.54
CA ALA A 14 7.53 17.21 24.03
C ALA A 14 7.45 16.15 22.91
N CYS A 15 6.92 14.98 23.25
CA CYS A 15 6.51 13.98 22.29
C CYS A 15 5.58 14.66 21.30
N TYR A 16 6.04 14.79 20.04
CA TYR A 16 5.15 15.02 18.92
C TYR A 16 4.12 13.90 18.96
N SER A 17 2.88 14.24 19.32
CA SER A 17 1.74 13.38 19.10
C SER A 17 1.71 13.08 17.60
N CYS A 18 2.19 11.91 17.23
CA CYS A 18 1.91 11.34 15.93
C CYS A 18 0.40 11.11 15.94
N SER A 19 -0.38 12.04 15.37
CA SER A 19 -1.78 11.77 15.09
C SER A 19 -1.78 10.65 14.07
N THR A 20 -1.87 9.40 14.52
CA THR A 20 -2.20 8.29 13.66
C THR A 20 -3.59 8.61 13.13
N SER A 21 -3.67 9.10 11.90
CA SER A 21 -4.92 9.18 11.16
C SER A 21 -5.42 7.75 10.98
N LYS A 22 -6.14 7.24 12.00
CA LYS A 22 -6.86 5.99 11.90
C LYS A 22 -8.03 6.28 10.98
N THR A 23 -7.85 6.03 9.69
CA THR A 23 -8.97 5.96 8.77
C THR A 23 -9.85 4.81 9.27
N THR A 24 -10.94 5.17 9.95
CA THR A 24 -11.90 4.21 10.51
C THR A 24 -12.35 3.27 9.38
N VAL A 25 -11.95 2.01 9.50
CA VAL A 25 -12.42 0.93 8.63
C VAL A 25 -13.90 0.77 8.92
N GLN A 26 -14.75 1.34 8.06
CA GLN A 26 -16.14 0.93 8.01
C GLN A 26 -16.15 -0.47 7.38
N GLN A 27 -16.39 -1.47 8.22
CA GLN A 27 -16.62 -2.85 7.81
C GLN A 27 -17.79 -2.85 6.82
N GLY A 28 -17.53 -3.18 5.55
CA GLY A 28 -18.54 -3.07 4.48
C GLY A 28 -18.01 -2.99 3.05
N ASP A 29 -16.70 -2.92 2.82
CA ASP A 29 -16.09 -2.86 1.48
C ASP A 29 -15.02 -3.95 1.34
N PRO A 30 -15.35 -5.12 0.76
CA PRO A 30 -14.46 -6.29 0.76
C PRO A 30 -13.06 -6.03 0.19
N PRO A 31 -12.87 -5.23 -0.89
CA PRO A 31 -11.57 -4.72 -1.30
C PRO A 31 -10.78 -3.99 -0.20
N LYS A 32 -11.41 -3.11 0.59
CA LYS A 32 -10.72 -2.35 1.65
C LYS A 32 -10.30 -3.25 2.79
N ASP A 33 -11.17 -4.17 3.22
CA ASP A 33 -10.87 -5.11 4.30
C ASP A 33 -9.73 -6.06 3.91
N ALA A 34 -9.73 -6.57 2.67
CA ALA A 34 -8.66 -7.43 2.16
C ALA A 34 -7.32 -6.70 2.03
N ILE A 35 -7.32 -5.43 1.61
CA ILE A 35 -6.11 -4.60 1.57
C ILE A 35 -5.52 -4.44 2.96
N GLN A 36 -6.34 -4.13 3.97
CA GLN A 36 -5.85 -3.98 5.33
C GLN A 36 -5.23 -5.28 5.85
N ILE A 37 -5.92 -6.42 5.71
CA ILE A 37 -5.38 -7.73 6.13
C ILE A 37 -4.07 -8.04 5.40
N ALA A 38 -3.98 -7.75 4.10
CA ALA A 38 -2.77 -7.95 3.33
C ALA A 38 -1.60 -7.09 3.84
N ILE A 39 -1.84 -5.80 4.12
CA ILE A 39 -0.82 -4.88 4.67
C ILE A 39 -0.30 -5.37 6.02
N GLU A 40 -1.20 -5.74 6.93
CA GLU A 40 -0.85 -6.22 8.27
C GLU A 40 0.00 -7.50 8.20
N ASP A 41 -0.46 -8.50 7.45
CA ASP A 41 0.30 -9.75 7.25
C ASP A 41 1.64 -9.51 6.53
N PHE A 42 1.68 -8.56 5.59
CA PHE A 42 2.90 -8.18 4.88
C PHE A 42 3.93 -7.59 5.83
N ALA A 43 3.53 -6.60 6.63
CA ALA A 43 4.38 -5.91 7.58
C ALA A 43 4.94 -6.86 8.64
N GLU A 44 4.11 -7.77 9.15
CA GLU A 44 4.49 -8.68 10.23
C GLU A 44 5.31 -9.88 9.75
N LYS A 45 5.00 -10.43 8.58
CA LYS A 45 5.46 -11.78 8.21
C LYS A 45 6.19 -11.86 6.87
N CYS A 46 6.25 -10.79 6.07
CA CYS A 46 6.89 -10.82 4.75
C CYS A 46 8.27 -10.18 4.78
N LYS A 47 9.29 -10.89 4.29
CA LYS A 47 10.66 -10.33 4.21
C LYS A 47 10.77 -9.12 3.28
N LEU A 48 9.94 -9.08 2.22
CA LEU A 48 9.89 -7.97 1.27
C LEU A 48 9.54 -6.63 1.94
N TYR A 49 8.90 -6.65 3.10
CA TYR A 49 8.57 -5.42 3.85
C TYR A 49 9.82 -4.63 4.27
N GLN A 50 10.95 -5.32 4.47
CA GLN A 50 12.21 -4.70 4.84
C GLN A 50 13.00 -4.17 3.63
N GLU A 51 12.65 -4.60 2.43
CA GLU A 51 13.41 -4.29 1.20
C GLU A 51 13.10 -2.90 0.63
N ASP A 52 11.87 -2.41 0.86
CA ASP A 52 11.41 -1.13 0.33
C ASP A 52 10.74 -0.27 1.43
N SER A 53 10.62 1.03 1.18
CA SER A 53 9.86 1.96 2.03
C SER A 53 8.52 2.37 1.44
N ILE A 54 8.27 2.04 0.17
CA ILE A 54 7.07 2.45 -0.56
C ILE A 54 6.55 1.25 -1.32
N PHE A 55 5.28 0.94 -1.15
CA PHE A 55 4.62 -0.22 -1.74
C PHE A 55 3.40 0.19 -2.54
N ARG A 56 3.31 -0.32 -3.76
CA ARG A 56 2.12 -0.23 -4.58
C ARG A 56 1.26 -1.46 -4.36
N ILE A 57 -0.02 -1.23 -4.11
CA ILE A 57 -1.04 -2.26 -3.97
C ILE A 57 -1.90 -2.26 -5.23
N LYS A 58 -2.16 -3.45 -5.77
CA LYS A 58 -3.13 -3.66 -6.85
C LYS A 58 -4.15 -4.70 -6.42
N VAL A 59 -5.41 -4.41 -6.68
CA VAL A 59 -6.52 -5.33 -6.48
C VAL A 59 -6.93 -5.89 -7.83
N TRP A 60 -7.02 -7.21 -7.92
CA TRP A 60 -7.40 -7.91 -9.14
C TRP A 60 -8.66 -8.73 -8.90
N ASN A 61 -9.55 -8.69 -9.88
CA ASN A 61 -10.73 -9.53 -9.95
C ASN A 61 -10.74 -10.21 -11.32
N TYR A 62 -10.23 -11.44 -11.38
CA TYR A 62 -10.19 -12.20 -12.62
C TYR A 62 -11.42 -13.10 -12.73
N ASN A 63 -12.10 -13.04 -13.88
CA ASN A 63 -13.27 -13.87 -14.16
C ASN A 63 -12.97 -15.38 -14.12
N GLN A 64 -11.72 -15.79 -14.33
CA GLN A 64 -11.27 -17.19 -14.25
C GLN A 64 -10.93 -17.66 -12.83
N HIS A 65 -10.93 -16.74 -11.86
CA HIS A 65 -10.65 -17.00 -10.44
C HIS A 65 -11.75 -16.37 -9.58
N LYS A 66 -13.01 -16.72 -9.86
CA LYS A 66 -14.19 -16.05 -9.29
C LYS A 66 -14.26 -16.14 -7.77
N ASP A 67 -13.69 -17.18 -7.18
CA ASP A 67 -13.72 -17.38 -5.72
C ASP A 67 -12.72 -16.50 -4.98
N PHE A 68 -11.78 -15.88 -5.70
CA PHE A 68 -10.70 -15.10 -5.12
C PHE A 68 -10.84 -13.60 -5.35
N LEU A 69 -10.70 -12.84 -4.27
CA LEU A 69 -10.27 -11.46 -4.32
C LEU A 69 -8.74 -11.45 -4.19
N ILE A 70 -8.04 -10.90 -5.18
CA ILE A 70 -6.57 -10.97 -5.21
C ILE A 70 -5.99 -9.60 -4.93
N VAL A 71 -5.08 -9.52 -3.96
CA VAL A 71 -4.34 -8.29 -3.61
C VAL A 71 -2.86 -8.54 -3.81
N SER A 72 -2.18 -7.72 -4.59
CA SER A 72 -0.73 -7.79 -4.75
C SER A 72 -0.04 -6.56 -4.17
N ILE A 73 1.00 -6.78 -3.36
CA ILE A 73 1.85 -5.74 -2.78
C ILE A 73 3.25 -5.88 -3.40
N LEU A 74 3.76 -4.81 -3.99
CA LEU A 74 5.11 -4.75 -4.56
C LEU A 74 5.83 -3.46 -4.17
N GLY A 75 7.16 -3.51 -4.06
CA GLY A 75 7.99 -2.33 -3.89
C GLY A 75 7.84 -1.35 -5.06
N LEU A 76 7.54 -0.09 -4.78
CA LEU A 76 7.41 0.94 -5.80
C LEU A 76 8.78 1.57 -6.07
N ARG A 77 9.35 1.27 -7.24
CA ARG A 77 10.65 1.81 -7.66
C ARG A 77 10.58 3.02 -8.57
N ARG A 78 9.38 3.43 -8.97
CA ARG A 78 9.13 4.53 -9.91
C ARG A 78 8.20 5.55 -9.29
N LYS A 79 8.41 6.82 -9.65
CA LYS A 79 7.50 7.89 -9.30
C LYS A 79 6.11 7.66 -9.90
N ILE A 80 5.10 8.17 -9.22
CA ILE A 80 3.73 8.31 -9.71
C ILE A 80 3.73 9.48 -10.67
N ILE A 81 3.30 9.22 -11.89
CA ILE A 81 3.12 10.24 -12.92
C ILE A 81 1.68 10.73 -12.79
N LEU A 82 1.51 12.00 -12.44
CA LEU A 82 0.19 12.61 -12.46
C LEU A 82 -0.15 13.06 -13.89
N GLU A 83 -1.26 12.55 -14.41
CA GLU A 83 -1.81 12.96 -15.70
C GLU A 83 -2.52 14.32 -15.56
N PRO A 84 -2.68 15.11 -16.65
CA PRO A 84 -3.38 16.40 -16.59
C PRO A 84 -4.80 16.32 -16.01
N GLU A 85 -5.49 15.18 -16.17
CA GLU A 85 -6.80 14.90 -15.59
C GLU A 85 -6.79 14.58 -14.08
N ASP A 86 -5.61 14.35 -13.47
CA ASP A 86 -5.44 14.01 -12.05
C ASP A 86 -5.54 15.25 -11.15
N THR A 87 -6.69 15.92 -11.21
CA THR A 87 -7.01 17.12 -10.43
C THR A 87 -7.77 16.77 -9.15
N ILE A 88 -7.65 17.61 -8.13
CA ILE A 88 -8.37 17.42 -6.86
C ILE A 88 -9.88 17.40 -7.13
N GLY A 89 -10.56 16.37 -6.64
CA GLY A 89 -11.98 16.13 -6.86
C GLY A 89 -12.29 15.28 -8.10
N SER A 90 -11.34 15.10 -9.02
CA SER A 90 -11.53 14.21 -10.17
C SER A 90 -11.35 12.75 -9.78
N MET A 91 -11.93 11.84 -10.57
CA MET A 91 -11.67 10.42 -10.38
C MET A 91 -10.26 10.03 -10.81
N GLY A 92 -9.67 10.75 -11.78
CA GLY A 92 -8.30 10.56 -12.27
C GLY A 92 -7.97 9.14 -12.76
N LYS A 93 -6.70 8.88 -13.03
CA LYS A 93 -6.15 7.55 -13.30
C LYS A 93 -5.07 7.13 -12.29
N SER A 94 -4.48 8.10 -11.59
CA SER A 94 -3.42 7.85 -10.60
C SER A 94 -3.93 7.29 -9.27
N GLU A 95 -3.02 6.72 -8.49
CA GLU A 95 -3.32 6.32 -7.12
C GLU A 95 -3.84 7.50 -6.29
N ASN A 96 -4.77 7.19 -5.39
CA ASN A 96 -5.57 8.20 -4.69
C ASN A 96 -5.92 7.77 -3.25
N ARG A 97 -5.49 6.57 -2.86
CA ARG A 97 -5.57 6.03 -1.52
C ARG A 97 -4.18 5.70 -1.03
N PHE A 98 -3.98 5.85 0.26
CA PHE A 98 -2.72 5.49 0.90
C PHE A 98 -2.94 5.02 2.33
N TYR A 99 -1.91 4.39 2.87
CA TYR A 99 -1.80 4.02 4.27
C TYR A 99 -0.33 4.13 4.70
N GLU A 100 -0.07 4.80 5.81
CA GLU A 100 1.27 4.95 6.38
C GLU A 100 1.40 4.01 7.59
N ARG A 101 2.48 3.23 7.62
CA ARG A 101 2.81 2.35 8.76
C ARG A 101 4.32 2.26 8.93
N ASP A 102 4.80 2.49 10.16
CA ASP A 102 6.21 2.38 10.52
C ASP A 102 7.14 3.19 9.59
N GLY A 103 6.70 4.40 9.20
CA GLY A 103 7.43 5.27 8.28
C GLY A 103 7.47 4.80 6.82
N LYS A 104 6.66 3.79 6.47
CA LYS A 104 6.52 3.25 5.11
C LYS A 104 5.15 3.58 4.53
N LEU A 105 5.09 3.75 3.22
CA LEU A 105 3.89 4.13 2.50
C LEU A 105 3.34 2.96 1.68
N PHE A 106 2.05 2.72 1.81
CA PHE A 106 1.27 1.85 0.93
C PHE A 106 0.31 2.72 0.12
N LEU A 107 0.18 2.46 -1.18
CA LEU A 107 -0.71 3.24 -2.05
C LEU A 107 -1.41 2.38 -3.11
N TRP A 108 -2.64 2.75 -3.44
CA TRP A 108 -3.44 2.08 -4.47
C TRP A 108 -4.42 3.03 -5.15
N ARG A 109 -4.94 2.55 -6.28
CA ARG A 109 -6.05 3.15 -7.00
C ARG A 109 -7.37 2.59 -6.47
N ASP A 110 -8.25 3.48 -6.03
CA ASP A 110 -9.67 3.19 -5.76
C ASP A 110 -10.53 3.98 -6.74
N ASN A 111 -11.12 3.28 -7.70
CA ASN A 111 -11.92 3.86 -8.79
C ASN A 111 -13.19 4.57 -8.31
N ASN A 112 -13.57 4.44 -7.04
CA ASN A 112 -14.74 5.09 -6.45
C ASN A 112 -14.36 6.20 -5.45
N TYR A 113 -13.07 6.55 -5.39
CA TYR A 113 -12.56 7.62 -4.55
C TYR A 113 -11.97 8.74 -5.43
N PRO A 114 -12.32 10.01 -5.23
CA PRO A 114 -11.69 11.10 -5.97
C PRO A 114 -10.28 11.38 -5.44
N ILE A 115 -9.44 11.93 -6.31
CA ILE A 115 -8.14 12.49 -5.91
C ILE A 115 -8.39 13.61 -4.91
N ASN A 116 -7.59 13.63 -3.84
CA ASN A 116 -7.78 14.54 -2.73
C ASN A 116 -6.42 15.05 -2.23
N ARG A 117 -6.45 16.16 -1.49
CA ARG A 117 -5.24 16.83 -0.99
C ARG A 117 -4.45 15.96 -0.01
N GLU A 118 -5.10 15.08 0.73
CA GLU A 118 -4.44 14.25 1.74
C GLU A 118 -3.51 13.23 1.08
N ALA A 119 -4.02 12.49 0.08
CA ALA A 119 -3.24 11.54 -0.69
C ALA A 119 -2.10 12.22 -1.45
N LEU A 120 -2.38 13.34 -2.15
CA LEU A 120 -1.35 14.10 -2.85
C LEU A 120 -0.27 14.62 -1.89
N GLY A 121 -0.68 15.14 -0.74
CA GLY A 121 0.24 15.59 0.30
C GLY A 121 1.13 14.45 0.82
N ALA A 122 0.58 13.25 1.02
CA ALA A 122 1.36 12.07 1.37
C ALA A 122 2.38 11.73 0.26
N PHE A 123 1.95 11.66 -0.99
CA PHE A 123 2.85 11.35 -2.10
C PHE A 123 3.97 12.39 -2.28
N GLN A 124 3.68 13.68 -2.02
CA GLN A 124 4.70 14.73 -1.99
C GLN A 124 5.73 14.53 -0.89
N ARG A 125 5.30 14.19 0.34
CA ARG A 125 6.22 13.93 1.46
C ARG A 125 7.19 12.78 1.18
N TYR A 126 6.76 11.79 0.41
CA TYR A 126 7.62 10.66 -0.03
C TYR A 126 8.35 10.92 -1.35
N ASN A 127 8.32 12.15 -1.89
CA ASN A 127 8.93 12.52 -3.18
C ASN A 127 8.50 11.62 -4.35
N LEU A 128 7.23 11.17 -4.33
CA LEU A 128 6.70 10.22 -5.30
C LEU A 128 6.09 10.87 -6.53
N ILE A 129 5.81 12.16 -6.51
CA ILE A 129 5.12 12.81 -7.63
C ILE A 129 6.14 13.26 -8.67
N GLU A 130 5.88 12.89 -9.92
CA GLU A 130 6.46 13.49 -11.10
C GLU A 130 5.31 14.07 -11.93
N MET A 131 5.39 15.36 -12.25
CA MET A 131 4.41 15.96 -13.16
C MET A 131 4.76 15.56 -14.58
N ASP A 132 3.78 15.04 -15.32
CA ASP A 132 3.96 14.81 -16.76
C ASP A 132 4.06 16.17 -17.47
N SER A 133 5.26 16.73 -17.50
CA SER A 133 5.56 17.78 -18.46
C SER A 133 5.70 17.08 -19.80
N LEU A 134 4.91 17.50 -20.79
CA LEU A 134 4.81 17.03 -22.18
C LEU A 134 6.16 16.91 -22.96
N LYS A 135 7.31 17.00 -22.28
CA LYS A 135 8.69 16.91 -22.76
C LYS A 135 9.47 15.72 -22.16
N MET A 136 8.82 14.76 -21.48
CA MET A 136 9.57 13.63 -20.93
C MET A 136 9.91 12.61 -22.02
N LYS A 137 11.18 12.67 -22.45
CA LYS A 137 11.93 11.58 -23.10
C LYS A 137 11.49 10.27 -22.45
N TYR A 138 10.90 9.34 -23.22
CA TYR A 138 10.38 8.06 -22.73
C TYR A 138 11.22 7.56 -21.55
N PRO A 139 10.70 7.49 -20.32
CA PRO A 139 11.49 7.04 -19.19
C PRO A 139 12.08 5.69 -19.58
N GLU A 140 13.39 5.51 -19.43
CA GLU A 140 14.02 4.23 -19.74
C GLU A 140 13.30 3.14 -18.93
N TYR A 141 12.54 2.31 -19.65
CA TYR A 141 11.74 1.26 -19.05
C TYR A 141 12.65 0.11 -18.66
N SER A 142 13.36 0.24 -17.54
CA SER A 142 14.02 -0.92 -16.92
C SER A 142 12.95 -1.79 -16.27
N ARG A 143 12.67 -2.95 -16.88
CA ARG A 143 11.89 -4.02 -16.24
C ARG A 143 12.87 -4.85 -15.42
N ASP A 144 12.62 -4.94 -14.11
CA ASP A 144 13.33 -5.88 -13.26
C ASP A 144 12.50 -7.15 -13.11
N ASP A 145 12.77 -8.13 -13.97
CA ASP A 145 12.09 -9.43 -13.94
C ASP A 145 12.45 -10.26 -12.70
N SER A 146 13.45 -9.84 -11.91
CA SER A 146 13.77 -10.43 -10.61
C SER A 146 12.90 -9.90 -9.47
N GLN A 147 12.23 -8.75 -9.68
CA GLN A 147 11.42 -8.12 -8.64
C GLN A 147 10.23 -9.01 -8.27
N LYS A 148 10.08 -9.28 -6.97
CA LYS A 148 9.00 -10.09 -6.42
C LYS A 148 7.90 -9.22 -5.84
N ALA A 149 6.69 -9.74 -5.90
CA ALA A 149 5.52 -9.22 -5.21
C ALA A 149 5.01 -10.26 -4.20
N ALA A 150 4.36 -9.79 -3.14
CA ALA A 150 3.52 -10.61 -2.30
C ALA A 150 2.09 -10.57 -2.84
N VAL A 151 1.60 -11.72 -3.31
CA VAL A 151 0.25 -11.86 -3.88
C VAL A 151 -0.61 -12.67 -2.92
N TYR A 152 -1.70 -12.05 -2.46
CA TYR A 152 -2.66 -12.62 -1.53
C TYR A 152 -3.90 -13.05 -2.29
N PHE A 153 -4.31 -14.29 -2.06
CA PHE A 153 -5.54 -14.87 -2.58
C PHE A 153 -6.51 -15.02 -1.43
N PHE A 154 -7.48 -14.12 -1.34
CA PHE A 154 -8.54 -14.14 -0.32
C PHE A 154 -9.77 -14.84 -0.86
N CYS A 155 -10.37 -15.74 -0.08
CA CYS A 155 -11.71 -16.23 -0.41
C CYS A 155 -12.72 -15.09 -0.30
N LYS A 156 -13.46 -14.80 -1.38
CA LYS A 156 -14.40 -13.66 -1.40
C LYS A 156 -15.46 -13.72 -0.30
N ASN A 157 -15.91 -14.93 0.04
CA ASN A 157 -16.94 -15.13 1.05
C ASN A 157 -16.41 -15.06 2.49
N ASN A 158 -15.09 -15.18 2.67
CA ASN A 158 -14.46 -15.13 4.00
C ASN A 158 -13.00 -14.71 3.88
N LEU A 159 -12.73 -13.42 4.12
CA LEU A 159 -11.40 -12.83 4.01
C LEU A 159 -10.41 -13.35 5.07
N ALA A 160 -10.87 -14.03 6.13
CA ALA A 160 -9.95 -14.70 7.07
C ALA A 160 -9.26 -15.92 6.44
N ILE A 161 -9.81 -16.46 5.35
CA ILE A 161 -9.23 -17.56 4.59
C ILE A 161 -8.44 -16.97 3.42
N TYR A 162 -7.12 -16.92 3.56
CA TYR A 162 -6.25 -16.45 2.51
C TYR A 162 -4.91 -17.18 2.47
N LYS A 163 -4.22 -17.06 1.33
CA LYS A 163 -2.83 -17.52 1.19
C LYS A 163 -2.00 -16.48 0.45
N ARG A 164 -0.81 -16.22 1.00
CA ARG A 164 0.21 -15.38 0.40
C ARG A 164 1.15 -16.22 -0.46
N VAL A 165 1.45 -15.75 -1.66
CA VAL A 165 2.42 -16.31 -2.60
C VAL A 165 3.44 -15.23 -2.93
N ILE A 166 4.73 -15.56 -2.80
CA ILE A 166 5.81 -14.67 -3.22
C ILE A 166 6.26 -15.08 -4.62
N THR A 167 6.17 -14.16 -5.58
CA THR A 167 6.44 -14.48 -6.99
C THR A 167 6.94 -13.25 -7.75
N ASN A 168 7.76 -13.46 -8.78
CA ASN A 168 8.13 -12.45 -9.78
C ASN A 168 7.25 -12.53 -11.05
N ARG A 169 6.31 -13.48 -11.10
CA ARG A 169 5.35 -13.59 -12.21
C ARG A 169 4.15 -12.70 -11.96
N GLY A 170 3.69 -12.01 -13.02
CA GLY A 170 2.45 -11.25 -12.98
C GLY A 170 1.25 -12.10 -12.60
N VAL A 171 0.26 -11.51 -11.91
CA VAL A 171 -0.99 -12.19 -11.59
C VAL A 171 -1.67 -12.64 -12.89
N GLY A 172 -2.16 -13.89 -12.93
CA GLY A 172 -2.71 -14.53 -14.14
C GLY A 172 -1.71 -15.37 -14.93
N TYR A 173 -0.40 -15.25 -14.68
CA TYR A 173 0.64 -16.05 -15.33
C TYR A 173 1.18 -17.20 -14.47
N PHE A 174 0.51 -17.50 -13.36
CA PHE A 174 0.79 -18.63 -12.50
C PHE A 174 -0.51 -19.14 -11.86
N ASN A 175 -0.54 -20.42 -11.48
CA ASN A 175 -1.73 -21.01 -10.89
C ASN A 175 -1.99 -20.44 -9.48
N PRO A 176 -3.25 -20.12 -9.15
CA PRO A 176 -3.63 -19.76 -7.79
C PRO A 176 -3.27 -20.88 -6.80
N PRO A 177 -3.04 -20.55 -5.52
CA PRO A 177 -2.90 -21.56 -4.50
C PRO A 177 -4.21 -22.33 -4.31
N ILE A 178 -4.10 -23.61 -3.96
CA ILE A 178 -5.25 -24.40 -3.51
C ILE A 178 -5.69 -23.86 -2.15
N LEU A 179 -6.92 -23.36 -2.08
CA LEU A 179 -7.60 -22.88 -0.88
C LEU A 179 -9.02 -23.45 -0.86
N LYS A 180 -9.47 -23.91 0.31
CA LYS A 180 -10.86 -24.34 0.51
C LYS A 180 -11.68 -23.11 0.91
N CYS A 181 -12.15 -22.38 -0.09
CA CYS A 181 -13.16 -21.35 0.14
C CYS A 181 -14.48 -22.07 0.37
N SER A 182 -15.01 -22.05 1.60
CA SER A 182 -16.31 -22.66 1.87
C SER A 182 -17.36 -22.05 0.92
N GLU A 183 -18.09 -22.92 0.23
CA GLU A 183 -19.30 -22.54 -0.47
C GLU A 183 -20.37 -22.31 0.60
N ASN A 184 -20.87 -21.08 0.70
CA ASN A 184 -22.13 -20.79 1.40
C ASN A 184 -23.26 -20.88 0.38
#